data_AF-A0A1C1YQE5-F1
#
_entry.id   AF-A0A1C1YQE5-F1
#
_cell.length_a   1.000
_cell.length_b   1.000
_cell.length_c   1.000
_cell.angle_alpha   90.00
_cell.angle_beta   90.00
_cell.angle_gamma   90.00
#
_symmetry.space_group_name_H-M   'P 1'
#
loop_
_entity.id
_entity.type
_entity.pdbx_description
1 polymer ?
#
loop_
_entity_poly.entity_id
_entity_poly.type
_entity_poly.pdbx_seq_one_letter_code
_entity_poly.pdbx_strand_id
1 'polypeptide(L)' 'MRKYLCATLLSLAVVSPALAGNATLKKDGKSYALNCSSGGCFLSEKISMFKSGPKQRLGPGGVDNFKAWQKKLKSQGYN' A
#
# COMPACT_ATOMS: atom_id res chain seq x y z
N MET A 1 13.38 25.15 -40.61
CA MET A 1 12.78 23.86 -40.25
C MET A 1 13.17 23.52 -38.82
N ARG A 2 12.31 23.83 -37.86
CA ARG A 2 12.56 23.72 -36.42
C ARG A 2 11.22 23.26 -35.83
N LYS A 3 11.24 22.38 -34.83
CA LYS A 3 10.08 21.69 -34.22
C LYS A 3 9.67 20.50 -35.10
N TYR A 4 9.60 19.25 -34.66
CA TYR A 4 9.05 18.74 -33.41
C TYR A 4 9.74 17.42 -33.07
N LEU A 5 10.74 17.46 -32.18
CA LEU A 5 11.34 16.27 -31.55
C LEU A 5 10.83 16.26 -30.10
N CYS A 6 9.54 15.95 -29.90
CA CYS A 6 8.93 15.88 -28.56
C CYS A 6 7.56 15.19 -28.61
N ALA A 7 7.49 13.97 -29.14
CA ALA A 7 6.25 13.19 -29.13
C ALA A 7 6.47 11.72 -28.71
N THR A 8 7.52 11.46 -27.92
CA THR A 8 7.73 10.18 -27.24
C THR A 8 7.82 10.47 -25.76
N LEU A 9 6.79 10.05 -25.01
CA LEU A 9 6.64 10.01 -23.54
C LEU A 9 5.31 10.59 -23.07
N LEU A 10 4.23 10.28 -23.79
CA LEU A 10 2.89 10.31 -23.22
C LEU A 10 2.50 8.91 -22.73
N SER A 11 3.39 8.27 -21.96
CA SER A 11 3.01 7.18 -21.06
C SER A 11 2.37 7.82 -19.83
N LEU A 12 1.18 8.39 -20.04
CA LEU A 12 0.34 8.83 -18.95
C LEU A 12 0.18 7.63 -18.02
N ALA A 13 0.81 7.75 -16.87
CA ALA A 13 0.64 6.86 -15.75
C ALA A 13 -0.86 6.60 -15.62
N VAL A 14 -1.27 5.37 -15.88
CA VAL A 14 -2.51 4.83 -15.36
C VAL A 14 -2.30 4.83 -13.86
N VAL A 15 -2.60 5.97 -13.23
CA VAL A 15 -2.62 6.13 -11.78
C VAL A 15 -3.77 5.25 -11.33
N SER A 16 -3.47 3.98 -11.07
CA SER A 16 -4.42 2.99 -10.63
C SER A 16 -5.19 3.53 -9.44
N PRO A 17 -6.54 3.67 -9.52
CA PRO A 17 -7.36 3.97 -8.34
C PRO A 17 -7.42 2.78 -7.36
N ALA A 18 -6.62 1.73 -7.57
CA ALA A 18 -6.48 0.58 -6.66
C ALA A 18 -5.64 0.89 -5.40
N LEU A 19 -5.07 2.09 -5.27
CA LEU A 19 -4.34 2.54 -4.07
C LEU A 19 -5.26 3.08 -2.96
N ALA A 20 -6.51 2.60 -2.86
CA ALA A 20 -7.30 2.80 -1.65
C ALA A 20 -6.69 1.94 -0.53
N GLY A 21 -5.68 2.49 0.14
CA GLY A 21 -5.16 2.03 1.42
C GLY A 21 -4.38 0.71 1.44
N ASN A 22 -3.74 0.29 0.35
CA ASN A 22 -2.97 -0.96 0.31
C ASN A 22 -1.45 -0.72 0.31
N ALA A 23 -0.74 -1.31 1.27
CA ALA A 23 0.72 -1.37 1.32
C ALA A 23 1.19 -2.78 1.70
N THR A 24 2.32 -3.21 1.14
CA THR A 24 3.06 -4.36 1.67
C THR A 24 4.22 -3.82 2.50
N LEU A 25 4.34 -4.29 3.74
CA LEU A 25 5.38 -3.94 4.70
C LEU A 25 6.19 -5.20 5.03
N LYS A 26 7.44 -5.06 5.44
CA LYS A 26 8.29 -6.16 5.87
C LYS A 26 8.78 -5.92 7.29
N LYS A 27 8.76 -6.97 8.11
CA LYS A 27 9.28 -6.92 9.48
C LYS A 27 9.80 -8.29 9.87
N ASP A 28 10.98 -8.34 10.50
CA ASP A 28 11.59 -9.57 11.01
C ASP A 28 11.65 -10.70 9.96
N GLY A 29 12.00 -10.36 8.71
CA GLY A 29 12.07 -11.30 7.58
C GLY A 29 10.71 -11.74 7.01
N LYS A 30 9.60 -11.30 7.61
CA LYS A 30 8.24 -11.62 7.17
C LYS A 30 7.61 -10.45 6.41
N SER A 31 6.70 -10.77 5.50
CA SER A 31 5.93 -9.77 4.75
C SER A 31 4.54 -9.61 5.38
N TYR A 32 4.01 -8.40 5.38
CA TYR A 32 2.70 -8.04 5.91
C TYR A 32 1.96 -7.18 4.90
N ALA A 33 0.66 -7.37 4.75
CA ALA A 33 -0.23 -6.55 3.95
C ALA A 33 -1.01 -5.62 4.88
N LEU A 34 -0.80 -4.31 4.74
CA LEU A 34 -1.64 -3.27 5.30
C LEU A 34 -2.73 -2.93 4.27
N ASN A 35 -3.99 -3.10 4.64
CA ASN A 35 -5.15 -2.76 3.82
C ASN A 35 -6.10 -1.86 4.61
N CYS A 36 -6.43 -0.70 4.09
CA CYS A 36 -7.39 0.23 4.66
C CYS A 36 -8.52 0.46 3.67
N SER A 37 -9.74 0.13 4.11
CA SER A 37 -10.98 0.36 3.39
C SER A 37 -11.92 1.19 4.27
N SER A 38 -13.09 1.59 3.78
CA SER A 38 -14.10 2.31 4.57
C SER A 38 -14.49 1.57 5.85
N GLY A 39 -14.39 0.23 5.88
CA GLY A 39 -14.69 -0.58 7.07
C GLY A 39 -13.59 -0.64 8.13
N GLY A 40 -12.37 -0.15 7.84
CA GLY A 40 -11.25 -0.22 8.77
C GLY A 40 -9.90 -0.43 8.09
N CYS A 41 -8.84 -0.23 8.88
CA CYS A 41 -7.47 -0.62 8.54
C CYS A 41 -7.15 -1.98 9.14
N PHE A 42 -6.47 -2.83 8.37
CA PHE A 42 -6.14 -4.20 8.72
C PHE A 42 -4.69 -4.51 8.35
N LEU A 43 -3.98 -5.24 9.20
CA LEU A 43 -2.66 -5.78 8.93
C LEU A 43 -2.74 -7.30 8.87
N SER A 44 -2.17 -7.92 7.86
CA SER A 44 -2.19 -9.38 7.70
C SER A 44 -0.82 -9.89 7.31
N GLU A 45 -0.28 -10.90 7.97
CA GLU A 45 0.99 -11.52 7.55
C GLU A 45 0.80 -12.21 6.19
N LYS A 46 1.70 -11.99 5.23
CA LYS A 46 1.81 -12.77 4.00
C LYS A 46 2.72 -13.96 4.28
N ILE A 47 2.11 -15.11 4.54
CA ILE A 47 2.82 -16.37 4.80
C ILE A 47 3.31 -16.97 3.47
N SER A 48 2.49 -16.91 2.42
CA SER A 48 2.82 -17.41 1.07
C SER A 48 1.95 -16.71 0.00
N MET A 49 2.25 -16.92 -1.29
CA MET A 49 1.43 -16.43 -2.43
C MET A 49 -0.05 -16.85 -2.32
N PHE A 50 -0.31 -18.02 -1.72
CA PHE A 50 -1.65 -18.58 -1.59
C PHE A 50 -2.23 -18.47 -0.17
N LYS A 51 -1.43 -18.02 0.81
CA LYS A 51 -1.82 -18.05 2.23
C LYS A 51 -1.48 -16.73 2.91
N SER A 52 -2.53 -16.02 3.31
CA SER A 52 -2.44 -14.91 4.24
C SER A 52 -2.70 -15.42 5.66
N GLY A 53 -1.93 -14.93 6.62
CA GLY A 53 -2.13 -15.15 8.04
C GLY A 53 -3.34 -14.38 8.58
N PRO A 54 -3.52 -14.38 9.91
CA PRO A 54 -4.65 -13.70 10.54
C PRO A 54 -4.63 -12.20 10.22
N LYS A 55 -5.81 -11.67 9.92
CA LYS A 55 -6.02 -10.23 9.70
C LYS A 55 -6.25 -9.56 11.04
N GLN A 56 -5.33 -8.71 11.45
CA GLN A 56 -5.48 -7.88 12.64
C GLN A 56 -6.11 -6.54 12.26
N ARG A 57 -7.30 -6.24 12.80
CA ARG A 57 -7.90 -4.91 12.68
C ARG A 57 -7.07 -3.92 13.48
N LEU A 58 -6.56 -2.90 12.81
CA LEU A 58 -5.77 -1.85 13.40
C LEU A 58 -6.66 -0.72 13.93
N GLY A 59 -7.66 -0.29 13.16
CA GLY A 59 -8.50 0.84 13.53
C GLY A 59 -9.50 1.26 12.46
N PRO A 60 -10.09 2.47 12.59
CA PRO A 60 -11.05 3.02 11.64
C PRO A 60 -10.45 3.23 10.24
N GLY A 61 -11.32 3.26 9.24
CA GLY A 61 -10.99 3.19 7.81
C GLY A 61 -10.64 4.52 7.16
N GLY A 62 -10.10 4.46 5.93
CA GLY A 62 -9.86 5.64 5.09
C GLY A 62 -8.38 5.91 4.76
N VAL A 63 -8.16 6.77 3.76
CA VAL A 63 -6.82 7.11 3.24
C VAL A 63 -5.99 7.90 4.26
N ASP A 64 -6.60 8.80 5.03
CA ASP A 64 -5.93 9.52 6.11
C ASP A 64 -5.45 8.58 7.22
N ASN A 65 -6.29 7.61 7.59
CA ASN A 65 -5.94 6.56 8.54
C ASN A 65 -4.85 5.64 7.97
N PHE A 66 -4.85 5.35 6.67
CA PHE A 66 -3.80 4.55 6.05
C PHE A 66 -2.41 5.18 6.21
N LYS A 67 -2.26 6.48 5.95
CA LYS A 67 -0.99 7.19 6.15
C LYS A 67 -0.54 7.15 7.61
N ALA A 68 -1.47 7.37 8.54
CA ALA A 68 -1.20 7.30 9.98
C ALA A 68 -0.76 5.89 10.41
N TRP A 69 -1.45 4.85 9.95
CA TRP A 69 -1.11 3.46 10.23
C TRP A 69 0.20 3.04 9.59
N GLN A 70 0.46 3.45 8.35
CA GLN A 70 1.74 3.20 7.69
C GLN A 70 2.90 3.82 8.47
N LYS A 71 2.76 5.07 8.92
CA LYS A 71 3.76 5.75 9.76
C LYS A 71 3.95 5.06 11.11
N LYS A 72 2.85 4.67 11.76
CA LYS A 72 2.87 3.94 13.04
C LYS A 72 3.56 2.59 12.91
N LEU A 73 3.24 1.82 11.87
CA LEU A 73 3.88 0.53 11.61
C LEU A 73 5.36 0.70 11.27
N LYS A 74 5.74 1.72 10.49
CA LYS A 74 7.16 2.07 10.29
C LYS A 74 7.89 2.34 11.60
N SER A 75 7.29 3.11 12.50
CA SER A 75 7.85 3.35 13.84
C SER A 75 7.95 2.09 14.69
N GLN A 76 7.16 1.05 14.40
CA GLN A 76 7.22 -0.26 15.06
C GLN A 76 8.20 -1.22 14.37
N GLY A 77 8.94 -0.78 13.35
CA GLY A 77 9.94 -1.60 12.64
C GLY A 77 9.40 -2.33 11.40
N TYR A 78 8.23 -1.95 10.89
CA TYR A 78 7.71 -2.46 9.61
C TYR A 78 8.14 -1.56 8.45
N ASN A 79 9.02 -2.05 7.55
CA ASN A 79 9.58 -1.28 6.43
C ASN A 79 9.01 -1.68 5.06
#